data_AF-A0A5C6T3B4-F1
#
_entry.id   AF-A0A5C6T3B4-F1
#
_cell.length_a   1.000
_cell.length_b   1.000
_cell.length_c   1.000
_cell.angle_alpha   90.00
_cell.angle_beta   90.00
_cell.angle_gamma   90.00
#
_symmetry.space_group_name_H-M   'P 1'
#
loop_
_entity.id
_entity.type
_entity.pdbx_description
1 polymer ?
#
loop_
_entity_poly.entity_id
_entity_poly.type
_entity_poly.pdbx_seq_one_letter_code
_entity_poly.pdbx_strand_id
1 'polypeptide(L)'
;MANDTQTPEGYAPFDLYPYNPSQGPAYAFLGLFGAAGIAHFIMMFPYRAAFPIPMIIGCGMEAAAYWFRSRSHDNLRQTLPFIIQNLLVLVAPPFLAATIYMSLGRITRALKAQEASLISLRWITKLFVLVDLICFATQTAGAIMSGSEDLEEAKRGQTIIIGGLVLQILAFALFITCTLTLQLRLHSNPPVQCVAGVITHYRRYFIALYCTSGLFLIRNLCDEVKPQCGKCVQFGVWCDYSPQPPASQASISPQPDNQSRRPGRPRSDWTSWAEQIRSHAAESTAESSGHLNTMDLELFHNYMTRTASTLGDGGSQSLLWSEGAPRVGFQHNCILKLILSLSSYHLARLKPIDGQRYSLIAEMHLTAALQPAMMLISNLGGDNSPAAYLTSVLICFVALAKGPSPGNLLITSIEGQVSWLHLLRGVRLVVESTGWSCIFSGMLAEYAPIPGDDTSEHSATTDPALMVGGIEDWRSSLNGISHLIAQLAEEKLGNAYDRELQALTACFERTFHKGQDAALDIVGKLQDVVGWVYRLGDDYMEGLRQRDLISTVILGHFCVLLRTVEAQFWFMHGWAAHIIGEILVISPNSRQWLSWPISYLNPEE
;
A
#
# COMPACT_ATOMS: atom_id res chain seq x y z
N MET A 1 26.38 -1.38 4.89
CA MET A 1 26.88 -2.73 5.18
C MET A 1 25.90 -3.72 4.58
N ALA A 2 26.40 -4.70 3.81
CA ALA A 2 25.60 -5.72 3.16
C ALA A 2 24.87 -6.56 4.22
N ASN A 3 23.53 -6.52 4.23
CA ASN A 3 22.71 -7.36 5.08
C ASN A 3 22.15 -8.50 4.22
N ASP A 4 22.89 -9.61 4.17
CA ASP A 4 22.43 -10.89 3.65
C ASP A 4 21.23 -11.36 4.49
N THR A 5 20.03 -10.95 4.09
CA THR A 5 18.79 -11.47 4.64
C THR A 5 18.47 -12.77 3.93
N GLN A 6 18.74 -13.90 4.59
CA GLN A 6 18.26 -15.25 4.23
C GLN A 6 16.73 -15.38 4.37
N THR A 7 15.97 -14.39 3.92
CA THR A 7 14.55 -14.59 3.62
C THR A 7 14.48 -15.36 2.32
N PRO A 8 13.84 -16.54 2.26
CA PRO A 8 13.73 -17.30 1.03
C PRO A 8 13.06 -16.45 -0.04
N GLU A 9 13.74 -16.37 -1.17
CA GLU A 9 13.34 -15.67 -2.38
C GLU A 9 11.91 -16.02 -2.82
N GLY A 10 11.04 -15.01 -2.99
CA GLY A 10 9.65 -15.16 -3.41
C GLY A 10 8.62 -15.10 -2.27
N TYR A 11 9.06 -14.88 -1.03
CA TYR A 11 8.18 -14.73 0.15
C TYR A 11 8.34 -13.36 0.84
N ALA A 12 9.22 -12.48 0.37
CA ALA A 12 9.43 -11.18 0.98
C ALA A 12 8.45 -10.13 0.39
N PRO A 13 7.86 -9.24 1.21
CA PRO A 13 6.85 -8.26 0.77
C PRO A 13 7.40 -7.16 -0.16
N PHE A 14 8.71 -7.12 -0.39
CA PHE A 14 9.39 -6.22 -1.31
C PHE A 14 9.95 -6.95 -2.55
N ASP A 15 9.70 -8.25 -2.68
CA ASP A 15 10.02 -8.98 -3.90
C ASP A 15 9.05 -8.52 -5.01
N LEU A 16 9.59 -8.21 -6.19
CA LEU A 16 8.81 -7.68 -7.32
C LEU A 16 7.83 -8.70 -7.90
N TYR A 17 8.05 -9.98 -7.58
CA TYR A 17 7.18 -11.08 -7.93
C TYR A 17 6.60 -11.68 -6.64
N PRO A 18 5.29 -11.98 -6.61
CA PRO A 18 4.67 -12.69 -5.48
C PRO A 18 5.02 -14.20 -5.46
N TYR A 19 5.97 -14.62 -6.29
CA TYR A 19 6.45 -16.00 -6.45
C TYR A 19 7.86 -15.98 -7.04
N ASN A 20 8.63 -17.04 -6.86
CA ASN A 20 9.91 -17.19 -7.56
C ASN A 20 9.67 -17.61 -9.04
N PRO A 21 10.03 -16.79 -10.06
CA PRO A 21 9.79 -17.13 -11.46
C PRO A 21 10.64 -18.34 -11.88
N SER A 22 10.00 -19.43 -12.29
CA SER A 22 10.73 -20.64 -12.70
C SER A 22 11.55 -20.43 -13.99
N GLN A 23 12.83 -20.80 -13.97
CA GLN A 23 13.72 -20.73 -15.13
C GLN A 23 13.31 -21.68 -16.27
N GLY A 24 12.81 -22.87 -15.95
CA GLY A 24 12.47 -23.90 -16.94
C GLY A 24 11.45 -23.41 -17.98
N PRO A 25 10.25 -22.97 -17.56
CA PRO A 25 9.26 -22.39 -18.45
C PRO A 25 9.78 -21.13 -19.17
N ALA A 26 10.55 -20.28 -18.48
CA ALA A 26 11.09 -19.06 -19.09
C ALA A 26 12.01 -19.38 -20.28
N TYR A 27 12.94 -20.34 -20.13
CA TYR A 27 13.80 -20.78 -21.24
C TYR A 27 13.02 -21.52 -22.32
N ALA A 28 12.00 -22.29 -21.97
CA ALA A 28 11.15 -22.96 -22.95
C ALA A 28 10.42 -21.94 -23.85
N PHE A 29 9.80 -20.90 -23.27
CA PHE A 29 9.13 -19.85 -24.04
C PHE A 29 10.11 -18.96 -24.82
N LEU A 30 11.27 -18.64 -24.24
CA LEU A 30 12.37 -17.98 -24.95
C LEU A 30 12.76 -18.77 -26.21
N GLY A 31 12.96 -20.09 -26.08
CA GLY A 31 13.30 -20.98 -27.18
C GLY A 31 12.20 -21.05 -28.24
N LEU A 32 10.93 -21.16 -27.82
CA LEU A 32 9.79 -21.23 -28.73
C LEU A 32 9.62 -19.94 -29.56
N PHE A 33 9.59 -18.78 -28.91
CA PHE A 33 9.46 -17.49 -29.60
C PHE A 33 10.70 -17.17 -30.44
N GLY A 34 11.89 -17.47 -29.93
CA GLY A 34 13.15 -17.32 -30.67
C GLY A 34 13.20 -18.18 -31.92
N ALA A 35 12.88 -19.47 -31.81
CA ALA A 35 12.83 -20.39 -32.95
C ALA A 35 11.78 -19.97 -33.97
N ALA A 36 10.58 -19.59 -33.52
CA ALA A 36 9.52 -19.10 -34.41
C ALA A 36 9.94 -17.82 -35.15
N GLY A 37 10.53 -16.85 -34.45
CA GLY A 37 11.02 -15.60 -35.02
C GLY A 37 12.13 -15.83 -36.04
N ILE A 38 13.13 -16.66 -35.71
CA ILE A 38 14.23 -17.02 -36.61
C ILE A 38 13.71 -17.77 -37.83
N ALA A 39 12.80 -18.73 -37.66
CA ALA A 39 12.22 -19.46 -38.78
C ALA A 39 11.49 -18.54 -39.76
N HIS A 40 10.66 -17.60 -39.26
CA HIS A 40 9.97 -16.64 -40.11
C HIS A 40 10.92 -15.61 -40.74
N PHE A 41 11.98 -15.23 -40.04
CA PHE A 41 13.04 -14.38 -40.59
C PHE A 41 13.77 -15.06 -41.74
N ILE A 42 14.17 -16.32 -41.59
CA ILE A 42 14.82 -17.10 -42.66
C ILE A 42 13.85 -17.31 -43.83
N MET A 43 12.59 -17.68 -43.57
CA MET A 43 11.58 -17.90 -44.62
C MET A 43 11.20 -16.63 -45.39
N MET A 44 11.37 -15.44 -44.80
CA MET A 44 11.06 -14.17 -45.46
C MET A 44 11.85 -13.97 -46.77
N PHE A 45 13.11 -14.42 -46.82
CA PHE A 45 14.00 -14.24 -47.97
C PHE A 45 13.67 -15.14 -49.19
N PRO A 46 13.57 -16.48 -49.07
CA PRO A 46 13.25 -17.35 -50.20
C PRO A 46 11.85 -17.08 -50.77
N TYR A 47 10.88 -16.77 -49.90
CA TYR A 47 9.51 -16.45 -50.32
C TYR A 47 9.33 -14.99 -50.75
N ARG A 48 10.37 -14.14 -50.63
CA ARG A 48 10.34 -12.69 -50.95
C ARG A 48 9.12 -11.98 -50.37
N ALA A 49 8.77 -12.31 -49.12
CA ALA A 49 7.51 -11.94 -48.52
C ALA A 49 7.73 -11.16 -47.22
N ALA A 50 7.70 -9.83 -47.28
CA ALA A 50 7.93 -8.94 -46.14
C ALA A 50 6.76 -8.82 -45.13
N PHE A 51 5.69 -9.59 -45.27
CA PHE A 51 4.53 -9.45 -44.36
C PHE A 51 4.72 -9.95 -42.92
N PRO A 52 5.62 -10.91 -42.59
CA PRO A 52 5.77 -11.39 -41.22
C PRO A 52 6.74 -10.51 -40.40
N ILE A 53 7.17 -9.35 -40.91
CA ILE A 53 8.04 -8.43 -40.17
C ILE A 53 7.46 -8.06 -38.78
N PRO A 54 6.17 -7.68 -38.65
CA PRO A 54 5.58 -7.43 -37.33
C PRO A 54 5.68 -8.66 -36.44
N MET A 55 5.40 -9.87 -36.95
CA MET A 55 5.55 -11.10 -36.19
C MET A 55 6.97 -11.34 -35.69
N ILE A 56 7.99 -11.09 -36.52
CA ILE A 56 9.40 -11.24 -36.13
C ILE A 56 9.73 -10.28 -34.97
N ILE A 57 9.27 -9.03 -35.06
CA ILE A 57 9.43 -8.04 -33.98
C ILE A 57 8.73 -8.54 -32.70
N GLY A 58 7.45 -8.93 -32.80
CA GLY A 58 6.68 -9.44 -31.66
C GLY A 58 7.31 -10.66 -31.00
N CYS A 59 7.79 -11.63 -31.79
CA CYS A 59 8.53 -12.79 -31.29
C CYS A 59 9.84 -12.39 -30.60
N GLY A 60 10.57 -11.41 -31.15
CA GLY A 60 11.78 -10.88 -30.53
C GLY A 60 11.52 -10.21 -29.18
N MET A 61 10.40 -9.48 -29.07
CA MET A 61 9.97 -8.85 -27.83
C MET A 61 9.56 -9.89 -26.77
N GLU A 62 8.74 -10.88 -27.12
CA GLU A 62 8.38 -11.98 -26.22
C GLU A 62 9.63 -12.76 -25.78
N ALA A 63 10.52 -13.12 -26.73
CA ALA A 63 11.78 -13.80 -26.42
C ALA A 63 12.63 -13.00 -25.42
N ALA A 64 12.87 -11.72 -25.69
CA ALA A 64 13.61 -10.85 -24.77
C ALA A 64 12.92 -10.76 -23.40
N ALA A 65 11.58 -10.67 -23.35
CA ALA A 65 10.84 -10.64 -22.09
C ALA A 65 11.07 -11.91 -21.25
N TYR A 66 10.99 -13.10 -21.86
CA TYR A 66 11.24 -14.36 -21.17
C TYR A 66 12.73 -14.53 -20.77
N TRP A 67 13.66 -13.92 -21.51
CA TRP A 67 15.06 -13.85 -21.09
C TRP A 67 15.23 -13.06 -19.79
N PHE A 68 14.66 -11.84 -19.73
CA PHE A 68 14.65 -11.00 -18.52
C PHE A 68 13.90 -11.66 -17.35
N ARG A 69 12.83 -12.42 -17.65
CA ARG A 69 12.12 -13.23 -16.66
C ARG A 69 13.02 -14.32 -16.07
N SER A 70 13.81 -15.02 -16.90
CA SER A 70 14.78 -16.01 -16.38
C SER A 70 15.84 -15.33 -15.51
N ARG A 71 16.25 -14.12 -15.86
CA ARG A 71 17.24 -13.37 -15.07
C ARG A 71 16.70 -12.86 -13.73
N SER A 72 15.38 -12.65 -13.67
CA SER A 72 14.67 -12.32 -12.43
C SER A 72 14.60 -13.50 -11.46
N HIS A 73 14.86 -14.74 -11.91
CA HIS A 73 14.97 -15.90 -11.00
C HIS A 73 16.18 -15.79 -10.08
N ASP A 74 17.32 -15.34 -10.62
CA ASP A 74 18.57 -15.25 -9.87
C ASP A 74 18.60 -14.05 -8.92
N ASN A 75 17.77 -13.02 -9.20
CA ASN A 75 17.71 -11.78 -8.44
C ASN A 75 16.28 -11.20 -8.51
N LEU A 76 15.41 -11.71 -7.67
CA LEU A 76 13.99 -11.32 -7.56
C LEU A 76 13.74 -9.83 -7.22
N ARG A 77 14.75 -9.18 -6.65
CA ARG A 77 14.69 -7.81 -6.13
C ARG A 77 15.24 -6.77 -7.11
N GLN A 78 15.71 -7.21 -8.29
CA GLN A 78 16.21 -6.30 -9.31
C GLN A 78 15.05 -5.70 -10.11
N THR A 79 14.82 -4.38 -9.94
CA THR A 79 13.69 -3.65 -10.55
C THR A 79 13.74 -3.63 -12.08
N LEU A 80 14.95 -3.52 -12.66
CA LEU A 80 15.10 -3.30 -14.09
C LEU A 80 14.66 -4.51 -14.95
N PRO A 81 15.09 -5.76 -14.69
CA PRO A 81 14.57 -6.94 -15.40
C PRO A 81 13.05 -7.07 -15.32
N PHE A 82 12.47 -6.80 -14.14
CA PHE A 82 11.02 -6.86 -13.92
C PHE A 82 10.26 -5.83 -14.78
N ILE A 83 10.72 -4.57 -14.81
CA ILE A 83 10.09 -3.53 -15.64
C ILE A 83 10.21 -3.89 -17.12
N ILE A 84 11.40 -4.32 -17.58
CA ILE A 84 11.64 -4.62 -18.99
C ILE A 84 10.79 -5.81 -19.45
N GLN A 85 10.69 -6.91 -18.67
CA GLN A 85 9.83 -8.03 -19.07
C GLN A 85 8.36 -7.59 -19.22
N ASN A 86 7.83 -6.78 -18.29
CA ASN A 86 6.43 -6.40 -18.27
C ASN A 86 6.10 -5.48 -19.44
N LEU A 87 6.99 -4.53 -19.75
CA LEU A 87 6.86 -3.67 -20.91
C LEU A 87 6.91 -4.48 -22.23
N LEU A 88 7.86 -5.40 -22.36
CA LEU A 88 8.00 -6.19 -23.59
C LEU A 88 6.82 -7.15 -23.81
N VAL A 89 6.36 -7.85 -22.77
CA VAL A 89 5.15 -8.72 -22.84
C VAL A 89 3.89 -7.91 -23.17
N LEU A 90 3.81 -6.66 -22.71
CA LEU A 90 2.68 -5.78 -22.98
C LEU A 90 2.67 -5.24 -24.42
N VAL A 91 3.84 -4.91 -24.98
CA VAL A 91 3.95 -4.28 -26.31
C VAL A 91 3.98 -5.29 -27.45
N ALA A 92 4.41 -6.54 -27.23
CA ALA A 92 4.48 -7.57 -28.26
C ALA A 92 3.14 -7.93 -28.97
N PRO A 93 1.96 -7.99 -28.31
CA PRO A 93 0.75 -8.55 -28.89
C PRO A 93 0.18 -7.79 -30.10
N PRO A 94 0.15 -6.45 -30.13
CA PRO A 94 -0.24 -5.70 -31.32
C PRO A 94 0.54 -6.09 -32.58
N PHE A 95 1.85 -6.39 -32.45
CA PHE A 95 2.68 -6.81 -33.59
C PHE A 95 2.30 -8.20 -34.11
N LEU A 96 2.02 -9.13 -33.21
CA LEU A 96 1.55 -10.46 -33.56
C LEU A 96 0.13 -10.40 -34.19
N ALA A 97 -0.76 -9.60 -33.62
CA ALA A 97 -2.12 -9.37 -34.13
C ALA A 97 -2.12 -8.72 -35.53
N ALA A 98 -1.26 -7.74 -35.77
CA ALA A 98 -1.08 -7.11 -37.08
C ALA A 98 -0.80 -8.16 -38.18
N THR A 99 -0.02 -9.20 -37.86
CA THR A 99 0.30 -10.28 -38.81
C THR A 99 -0.92 -11.15 -39.12
N ILE A 100 -1.80 -11.38 -38.15
CA ILE A 100 -3.09 -12.10 -38.33
C ILE A 100 -3.98 -11.31 -39.30
N TYR A 101 -4.13 -10.00 -39.08
CA TYR A 101 -4.95 -9.14 -39.95
C TYR A 101 -4.38 -9.06 -41.38
N MET A 102 -3.05 -8.98 -41.52
CA MET A 102 -2.39 -9.03 -42.82
C MET A 102 -2.58 -10.38 -43.52
N SER A 103 -2.60 -11.49 -42.77
CA SER A 103 -2.79 -12.84 -43.30
C SER A 103 -4.17 -13.00 -43.93
N LEU A 104 -5.23 -12.53 -43.27
CA LEU A 104 -6.57 -12.46 -43.87
C LEU A 104 -6.57 -11.64 -45.18
N GLY A 105 -5.86 -10.50 -45.17
CA GLY A 105 -5.63 -9.65 -46.32
C GLY A 105 -5.06 -10.39 -47.53
N ARG A 106 -4.03 -11.22 -47.29
CA ARG A 106 -3.35 -12.00 -48.32
C ARG A 106 -4.16 -13.21 -48.79
N ILE A 107 -4.80 -13.94 -47.88
CA ILE A 107 -5.66 -15.09 -48.22
C ILE A 107 -6.79 -14.63 -49.16
N THR A 108 -7.46 -13.54 -48.82
CA THR A 108 -8.56 -13.01 -49.63
C THR A 108 -8.10 -12.56 -51.02
N ARG A 109 -6.91 -11.96 -51.12
CA ARG A 109 -6.31 -11.58 -52.42
C ARG A 109 -5.90 -12.79 -53.25
N ALA A 110 -5.36 -13.83 -52.60
CA ALA A 110 -4.97 -15.07 -53.26
C ALA A 110 -6.19 -15.80 -53.85
N LEU A 111 -7.34 -15.73 -53.18
CA LEU A 111 -8.64 -16.27 -53.59
C LEU A 111 -9.42 -15.37 -54.57
N LYS A 112 -8.89 -14.19 -54.95
CA LYS A 112 -9.58 -13.17 -55.77
C LYS A 112 -10.99 -12.82 -55.26
N ALA A 113 -11.18 -12.85 -53.94
CA ALA A 113 -12.48 -12.68 -53.31
C ALA A 113 -12.64 -11.30 -52.64
N GLN A 114 -12.00 -10.26 -53.18
CA GLN A 114 -12.03 -8.91 -52.60
C GLN A 114 -13.45 -8.36 -52.47
N GLU A 115 -14.32 -8.66 -53.43
CA GLU A 115 -15.72 -8.20 -53.47
C GLU A 115 -16.60 -8.90 -52.42
N ALA A 116 -16.20 -10.09 -51.96
CA ALA A 116 -16.92 -10.81 -50.92
C ALA A 116 -16.66 -10.25 -49.52
N SER A 117 -15.58 -9.47 -49.33
CA SER A 117 -15.20 -8.87 -48.05
C SER A 117 -16.15 -7.73 -47.67
N LEU A 118 -16.62 -7.71 -46.41
CA LEU A 118 -17.45 -6.62 -45.88
C LEU A 118 -16.73 -5.28 -45.85
N ILE A 119 -15.44 -5.31 -45.52
CA ILE A 119 -14.57 -4.14 -45.39
C ILE A 119 -13.45 -4.27 -46.41
N SER A 120 -13.06 -3.18 -47.05
CA SER A 120 -11.93 -3.21 -47.98
C SER A 120 -10.65 -3.66 -47.26
N LEU A 121 -9.93 -4.59 -47.87
CA LEU A 121 -8.76 -5.27 -47.26
C LEU A 121 -7.59 -4.33 -46.93
N ARG A 122 -7.58 -3.11 -47.50
CA ARG A 122 -6.57 -2.08 -47.16
C ARG A 122 -6.91 -1.38 -45.85
N TRP A 123 -8.19 -1.24 -45.56
CA TRP A 123 -8.67 -0.58 -44.35
C TRP A 123 -8.79 -1.54 -43.19
N ILE A 124 -9.07 -2.82 -43.42
CA ILE A 124 -9.20 -3.81 -42.34
C ILE A 124 -7.93 -3.88 -41.48
N THR A 125 -6.75 -3.99 -42.10
CA THR A 125 -5.48 -4.05 -41.37
C THR A 125 -5.18 -2.72 -40.67
N LYS A 126 -5.42 -1.57 -41.31
CA LYS A 126 -5.17 -0.26 -40.72
C LYS A 126 -6.08 0.00 -39.51
N LEU A 127 -7.37 -0.34 -39.64
CA LEU A 127 -8.37 -0.17 -38.60
C LEU A 127 -8.02 -0.99 -37.37
N PHE A 128 -7.80 -2.30 -37.52
CA PHE A 128 -7.55 -3.16 -36.37
C PHE A 128 -6.19 -2.89 -35.71
N VAL A 129 -5.14 -2.57 -36.49
CA VAL A 129 -3.86 -2.15 -35.91
C VAL A 129 -3.99 -0.82 -35.15
N LEU A 130 -4.77 0.14 -35.66
CA LEU A 130 -5.02 1.40 -34.97
C LEU A 130 -5.80 1.16 -33.66
N VAL A 131 -6.81 0.29 -33.69
CA VAL A 131 -7.57 -0.08 -32.49
C VAL A 131 -6.66 -0.75 -31.46
N ASP A 132 -5.82 -1.71 -31.86
CA ASP A 132 -4.87 -2.36 -30.95
C ASP A 132 -3.85 -1.36 -30.38
N LEU A 133 -3.40 -0.38 -31.17
CA LEU A 133 -2.51 0.69 -30.71
C LEU A 133 -3.20 1.60 -29.69
N ILE A 134 -4.46 1.96 -29.92
CA ILE A 134 -5.26 2.75 -28.97
C ILE A 134 -5.46 1.95 -27.68
N CYS A 135 -5.83 0.67 -27.77
CA CYS A 135 -6.01 -0.21 -26.61
C CYS A 135 -4.72 -0.34 -25.80
N PHE A 136 -3.57 -0.48 -26.48
CA PHE A 136 -2.27 -0.51 -25.84
C PHE A 136 -1.95 0.82 -25.14
N ALA A 137 -2.20 1.95 -25.80
CA ALA A 137 -1.94 3.27 -25.24
C ALA A 137 -2.82 3.56 -24.02
N THR A 138 -4.10 3.21 -24.06
CA THR A 138 -5.00 3.37 -22.91
C THR A 138 -4.63 2.43 -21.78
N GLN A 139 -4.31 1.15 -22.05
CA GLN A 139 -3.84 0.22 -21.02
C GLN A 139 -2.55 0.69 -20.35
N THR A 140 -1.59 1.22 -21.12
CA THR A 140 -0.33 1.76 -20.57
C THR A 140 -0.57 3.02 -19.74
N ALA A 141 -1.34 3.98 -20.28
CA ALA A 141 -1.67 5.21 -19.55
C ALA A 141 -2.45 4.92 -18.27
N GLY A 142 -3.44 4.03 -18.36
CA GLY A 142 -4.23 3.59 -17.23
C GLY A 142 -3.38 2.87 -16.18
N ALA A 143 -2.41 2.03 -16.57
CA ALA A 143 -1.49 1.36 -15.65
C ALA A 143 -0.59 2.36 -14.91
N ILE A 144 -0.07 3.37 -15.59
CA ILE A 144 0.74 4.44 -14.97
C ILE A 144 -0.12 5.23 -13.97
N MET A 145 -1.32 5.65 -14.38
CA MET A 145 -2.24 6.40 -13.51
C MET A 145 -2.74 5.56 -12.32
N SER A 146 -2.90 4.25 -12.49
CA SER A 146 -3.30 3.33 -11.41
C SER A 146 -2.26 3.21 -10.31
N GLY A 147 -1.01 3.64 -10.56
CA GLY A 147 0.06 3.72 -9.57
C GLY A 147 0.19 5.07 -8.87
N SER A 148 -0.73 6.02 -9.11
CA SER A 148 -0.74 7.32 -8.42
C SER A 148 -1.19 7.18 -6.96
N GLU A 149 -0.72 8.10 -6.11
CA GLU A 149 -1.12 8.18 -4.70
C GLU A 149 -2.54 8.76 -4.54
N ASP A 150 -3.03 9.48 -5.54
CA ASP A 150 -4.36 10.06 -5.58
C ASP A 150 -5.43 9.01 -5.95
N LEU A 151 -6.34 8.72 -5.02
CA LEU A 151 -7.37 7.68 -5.17
C LEU A 151 -8.25 7.86 -6.41
N GLU A 152 -8.61 9.10 -6.75
CA GLU A 152 -9.45 9.39 -7.92
C GLU A 152 -8.69 9.22 -9.23
N GLU A 153 -7.39 9.54 -9.25
CA GLU A 153 -6.54 9.30 -10.42
C GLU A 153 -6.25 7.81 -10.61
N ALA A 154 -6.06 7.06 -9.51
CA ALA A 154 -5.89 5.61 -9.53
C ALA A 154 -7.13 4.86 -10.03
N LYS A 155 -8.34 5.22 -9.54
CA LYS A 155 -9.61 4.67 -10.03
C LYS A 155 -9.85 4.99 -11.50
N ARG A 156 -9.54 6.23 -11.91
CA ARG A 156 -9.63 6.64 -13.31
C ARG A 156 -8.67 5.83 -14.17
N GLY A 157 -7.45 5.58 -13.68
CA GLY A 157 -6.47 4.69 -14.29
C GLY A 157 -7.03 3.30 -14.55
N GLN A 158 -7.62 2.66 -13.54
CA GLN A 158 -8.23 1.33 -13.66
C GLN A 158 -9.37 1.30 -14.68
N THR A 159 -10.24 2.31 -14.67
CA THR A 159 -11.33 2.44 -15.64
C THR A 159 -10.79 2.53 -17.08
N ILE A 160 -9.68 3.26 -17.29
CA ILE A 160 -9.03 3.38 -18.59
C ILE A 160 -8.44 2.02 -19.04
N ILE A 161 -7.84 1.23 -18.13
CA ILE A 161 -7.33 -0.11 -18.43
C ILE A 161 -8.47 -1.04 -18.87
N ILE A 162 -9.54 -1.12 -18.07
CA ILE A 162 -10.71 -1.96 -18.37
C ILE A 162 -11.32 -1.55 -19.70
N GLY A 163 -11.47 -0.25 -19.95
CA GLY A 163 -11.96 0.28 -21.23
C GLY A 163 -11.10 -0.17 -22.42
N GLY A 164 -9.77 -0.14 -22.27
CA GLY A 164 -8.82 -0.63 -23.28
C GLY A 164 -8.96 -2.14 -23.55
N LEU A 165 -9.15 -2.94 -22.51
CA LEU A 165 -9.36 -4.40 -22.63
C LEU A 165 -10.68 -4.74 -23.32
N VAL A 166 -11.78 -4.08 -22.94
CA VAL A 166 -13.10 -4.28 -23.55
C VAL A 166 -13.07 -3.90 -25.03
N LEU A 167 -12.47 -2.75 -25.37
CA LEU A 167 -12.32 -2.32 -26.75
C LEU A 167 -11.54 -3.35 -27.59
N GLN A 168 -10.48 -3.93 -27.01
CA GLN A 168 -9.67 -4.96 -27.66
C GLN A 168 -10.48 -6.25 -27.90
N ILE A 169 -11.26 -6.72 -26.93
CA ILE A 169 -12.13 -7.89 -27.08
C ILE A 169 -13.17 -7.65 -28.19
N LEU A 170 -13.81 -6.47 -28.21
CA LEU A 170 -14.77 -6.10 -29.25
C LEU A 170 -14.12 -6.06 -30.64
N ALA A 171 -12.88 -5.57 -30.74
CA ALA A 171 -12.13 -5.55 -31.98
C ALA A 171 -11.85 -6.96 -32.52
N PHE A 172 -11.37 -7.88 -31.67
CA PHE A 172 -11.15 -9.27 -32.06
C PHE A 172 -12.46 -10.00 -32.42
N ALA A 173 -13.54 -9.77 -31.67
CA ALA A 173 -14.85 -10.31 -31.99
C ALA A 173 -15.32 -9.83 -33.38
N LEU A 174 -15.19 -8.53 -33.68
CA LEU A 174 -15.52 -7.98 -34.99
C LEU A 174 -14.65 -8.58 -36.10
N PHE A 175 -13.36 -8.78 -35.85
CA PHE A 175 -12.45 -9.43 -36.80
C PHE A 175 -12.87 -10.89 -37.09
N ILE A 176 -13.25 -11.65 -36.07
CA ILE A 176 -13.78 -13.01 -36.21
C ILE A 176 -15.08 -13.00 -37.03
N THR A 177 -16.01 -12.09 -36.74
CA THR A 177 -17.27 -11.94 -37.50
C THR A 177 -17.01 -11.57 -38.96
N CYS A 178 -16.04 -10.70 -39.23
CA CYS A 178 -15.63 -10.35 -40.59
C CYS A 178 -15.04 -11.56 -41.33
N THR A 179 -14.19 -12.35 -40.65
CA THR A 179 -13.59 -13.58 -41.18
C THR A 179 -14.65 -14.65 -41.45
N LEU A 180 -15.61 -14.81 -40.53
CA LEU A 180 -16.74 -15.73 -40.66
C LEU A 180 -17.65 -15.34 -41.82
N THR A 181 -18.01 -14.06 -41.92
CA THR A 181 -18.86 -13.58 -43.02
C THR A 181 -18.17 -13.79 -44.37
N LEU A 182 -16.87 -13.52 -44.45
CA LEU A 182 -16.08 -13.80 -45.64
C LEU A 182 -16.08 -15.29 -45.97
N GLN A 183 -15.87 -16.17 -44.99
CA GLN A 183 -15.88 -17.62 -45.20
C GLN A 183 -17.25 -18.13 -45.66
N LEU A 184 -18.34 -17.66 -45.04
CA LEU A 184 -19.70 -18.04 -45.42
C LEU A 184 -20.01 -17.61 -46.86
N ARG A 185 -19.64 -16.37 -47.23
CA ARG A 185 -19.79 -15.88 -48.61
C ARG A 185 -18.94 -16.66 -49.61
N LEU A 186 -17.72 -17.03 -49.23
CA LEU A 186 -16.85 -17.91 -50.03
C LEU A 186 -17.43 -19.32 -50.18
N HIS A 187 -18.16 -19.81 -49.18
CA HIS A 187 -18.80 -21.12 -49.27
C HIS A 187 -20.03 -21.10 -50.18
N SER A 188 -20.85 -20.05 -50.08
CA SER A 188 -22.02 -19.87 -50.94
C SER A 188 -21.64 -19.55 -52.40
N ASN A 189 -20.56 -18.78 -52.60
CA ASN A 189 -20.05 -18.39 -53.92
C ASN A 189 -18.56 -18.75 -54.03
N PRO A 190 -18.22 -20.03 -54.32
CA PRO A 190 -16.85 -20.47 -54.38
C PRO A 190 -16.06 -19.75 -55.48
N PRO A 191 -14.90 -19.14 -55.17
CA PRO A 191 -14.11 -18.42 -56.16
C PRO A 191 -13.56 -19.39 -57.22
N VAL A 192 -13.44 -18.89 -58.44
CA VAL A 192 -13.01 -19.68 -59.63
C VAL A 192 -11.71 -20.45 -59.38
N GLN A 193 -10.78 -19.90 -58.59
CA GLN A 193 -9.51 -20.55 -58.25
C GLN A 193 -9.64 -21.78 -57.34
N CYS A 194 -10.67 -21.83 -56.49
CA CYS A 194 -10.99 -23.00 -55.68
C CYS A 194 -11.67 -24.08 -56.52
N VAL A 195 -12.58 -23.67 -57.42
CA VAL A 195 -13.23 -24.58 -58.38
C VAL A 195 -12.22 -25.19 -59.35
N ALA A 196 -11.21 -24.41 -59.77
CA ALA A 196 -10.13 -24.86 -60.62
C ALA A 196 -9.06 -25.73 -59.92
N GLY A 197 -9.20 -26.03 -58.63
CA GLY A 197 -8.27 -26.87 -57.88
C GLY A 197 -6.88 -26.26 -57.62
N VAL A 198 -6.69 -24.96 -57.90
CA VAL A 198 -5.40 -24.26 -57.70
C VAL A 198 -5.13 -24.04 -56.21
N ILE A 199 -6.18 -23.81 -55.42
CA ILE A 199 -6.09 -23.66 -53.95
C ILE A 199 -7.06 -24.66 -53.31
N THR A 200 -6.55 -25.85 -53.03
CA THR A 200 -7.35 -27.00 -52.54
C THR A 200 -7.65 -26.96 -51.05
N HIS A 201 -6.81 -26.30 -50.24
CA HIS A 201 -6.87 -26.36 -48.78
C HIS A 201 -7.10 -25.01 -48.10
N TYR A 202 -7.82 -24.08 -48.74
CA TYR A 202 -8.03 -22.74 -48.18
C TYR A 202 -8.70 -22.73 -46.80
N ARG A 203 -9.56 -23.72 -46.53
CA ARG A 203 -10.24 -23.91 -45.23
C ARG A 203 -9.24 -24.06 -44.07
N ARG A 204 -8.06 -24.64 -44.30
CA ARG A 204 -7.02 -24.78 -43.26
C ARG A 204 -6.50 -23.42 -42.79
N TYR A 205 -6.38 -22.45 -43.69
CA TYR A 205 -5.95 -21.10 -43.34
C TYR A 205 -7.01 -20.36 -42.51
N PHE A 206 -8.29 -20.54 -42.83
CA PHE A 206 -9.39 -19.99 -42.02
C PHE A 206 -9.44 -20.64 -40.63
N ILE A 207 -9.29 -21.96 -40.54
CA ILE A 207 -9.20 -22.65 -39.23
C ILE A 207 -8.01 -22.11 -38.43
N ALA A 208 -6.84 -21.95 -39.05
CA ALA A 208 -5.68 -21.37 -38.39
C ALA A 208 -5.96 -19.94 -37.89
N LEU A 209 -6.65 -19.10 -38.68
CA LEU A 209 -7.06 -17.75 -38.27
C LEU A 209 -8.04 -17.79 -37.09
N TYR A 210 -9.03 -18.68 -37.08
CA TYR A 210 -9.94 -18.79 -35.93
C TYR A 210 -9.25 -19.30 -34.68
N CYS A 211 -8.39 -20.31 -34.80
CA CYS A 211 -7.63 -20.82 -33.67
C CYS A 211 -6.72 -19.72 -33.09
N THR A 212 -5.99 -18.98 -33.93
CA THR A 212 -5.12 -17.90 -33.44
C THR A 212 -5.93 -16.74 -32.89
N SER A 213 -6.97 -16.25 -33.59
CA SER A 213 -7.84 -15.19 -33.07
C SER A 213 -8.55 -15.59 -31.77
N GLY A 214 -8.96 -16.85 -31.63
CA GLY A 214 -9.55 -17.39 -30.41
C GLY A 214 -8.55 -17.45 -29.26
N LEU A 215 -7.31 -17.91 -29.51
CA LEU A 215 -6.23 -17.88 -28.51
C LEU A 215 -5.89 -16.43 -28.10
N PHE A 216 -5.91 -15.48 -29.04
CA PHE A 216 -5.77 -14.05 -28.72
C PHE A 216 -6.94 -13.52 -27.91
N LEU A 217 -8.17 -13.96 -28.20
CA LEU A 217 -9.35 -13.59 -27.41
C LEU A 217 -9.23 -14.16 -25.98
N ILE A 218 -8.83 -15.42 -25.82
CA ILE A 218 -8.61 -16.07 -24.52
C ILE A 218 -7.49 -15.36 -23.74
N ARG A 219 -6.38 -15.03 -24.41
CA ARG A 219 -5.31 -14.21 -23.82
C ARG A 219 -5.85 -12.85 -23.35
N ASN A 220 -6.77 -12.27 -24.12
CA ASN A 220 -7.29 -10.94 -23.84
C ASN A 220 -8.41 -10.93 -22.81
N LEU A 221 -9.11 -12.05 -22.65
CA LEU A 221 -10.14 -12.25 -21.68
C LEU A 221 -9.53 -12.08 -20.28
N CYS A 222 -10.20 -11.26 -19.47
CA CYS A 222 -10.02 -11.30 -18.04
C CYS A 222 -10.37 -12.73 -17.61
N ASP A 223 -9.49 -13.43 -16.92
CA ASP A 223 -9.77 -14.79 -16.45
C ASP A 223 -10.91 -14.82 -15.42
N GLU A 224 -11.34 -13.65 -14.91
CA GLU A 224 -12.41 -13.43 -13.93
C GLU A 224 -12.31 -14.36 -12.71
N VAL A 225 -11.11 -14.91 -12.48
CA VAL A 225 -10.83 -15.83 -11.41
C VAL A 225 -10.88 -15.02 -10.12
N LYS A 226 -11.75 -15.46 -9.21
CA LYS A 226 -11.81 -14.94 -7.84
C LYS A 226 -10.71 -15.65 -7.02
N PRO A 227 -9.96 -14.96 -6.16
CA PRO A 227 -10.15 -13.59 -5.69
C PRO A 227 -9.55 -12.50 -6.58
N GLN A 228 -8.60 -12.75 -7.47
CA GLN A 228 -8.00 -11.69 -8.29
C GLN A 228 -7.75 -12.19 -9.70
N CYS A 229 -8.12 -11.37 -10.68
CA CYS A 229 -7.91 -11.68 -12.07
C CYS A 229 -6.40 -11.70 -12.37
N GLY A 230 -5.93 -12.73 -13.07
CA GLY A 230 -4.52 -12.92 -13.40
C GLY A 230 -3.93 -11.74 -14.18
N LYS A 231 -4.73 -11.04 -14.98
CA LYS A 231 -4.30 -9.79 -15.64
C LYS A 231 -4.10 -8.64 -14.65
N CYS A 232 -4.99 -8.50 -13.68
CA CYS A 232 -4.93 -7.46 -12.66
C CYS A 232 -3.67 -7.67 -11.79
N VAL A 233 -3.40 -8.92 -11.43
CA VAL A 233 -2.17 -9.35 -10.76
C VAL A 233 -0.94 -9.08 -11.64
N GLN A 234 -0.99 -9.42 -12.93
CA GLN A 234 0.11 -9.20 -13.87
C GLN A 234 0.42 -7.71 -14.09
N PHE A 235 -0.60 -6.86 -14.12
CA PHE A 235 -0.47 -5.42 -14.27
C PHE A 235 -0.21 -4.70 -12.94
N GLY A 236 -0.23 -5.42 -11.82
CA GLY A 236 -0.07 -4.83 -10.49
C GLY A 236 -1.17 -3.83 -10.14
N VAL A 237 -2.37 -3.99 -10.71
CA VAL A 237 -3.52 -3.11 -10.50
C VAL A 237 -4.58 -3.79 -9.64
N TRP A 238 -5.30 -3.00 -8.86
CA TRP A 238 -6.37 -3.51 -8.00
C TRP A 238 -7.47 -4.20 -8.83
N CYS A 239 -7.91 -5.37 -8.38
CA CYS A 239 -8.91 -6.18 -9.06
C CYS A 239 -10.27 -6.07 -8.37
N ASP A 240 -11.34 -5.80 -9.13
CA ASP A 240 -12.72 -5.75 -8.61
C ASP A 240 -13.22 -7.10 -8.05
N TYR A 241 -12.65 -8.22 -8.51
CA TYR A 241 -12.98 -9.56 -8.00
C TYR A 241 -12.36 -9.85 -6.62
N SER A 242 -11.50 -8.95 -6.12
CA SER A 242 -10.88 -9.08 -4.80
C SER A 242 -11.98 -9.18 -3.74
N PRO A 243 -12.02 -10.26 -2.92
CA PRO A 243 -13.15 -10.56 -2.09
C PRO A 243 -13.41 -9.41 -1.13
N GLN A 244 -14.56 -8.77 -1.33
CA GLN A 244 -15.22 -8.00 -0.30
C GLN A 244 -15.59 -8.96 0.85
N PRO A 245 -15.39 -8.57 2.12
CA PRO A 245 -15.80 -9.38 3.26
C PRO A 245 -17.32 -9.64 3.20
N PRO A 246 -17.79 -10.87 3.44
CA PRO A 246 -19.19 -11.24 3.23
C PRO A 246 -20.12 -10.60 4.26
N ALA A 247 -21.23 -10.03 3.77
CA ALA A 247 -22.40 -9.67 4.56
C ALA A 247 -23.16 -10.92 4.99
N SER A 248 -23.39 -11.08 6.30
CA SER A 248 -24.06 -12.24 6.89
C SER A 248 -25.58 -12.18 6.63
N GLN A 249 -26.10 -13.06 5.77
CA GLN A 249 -27.54 -13.34 5.69
C GLN A 249 -27.93 -14.38 6.74
N ALA A 250 -28.96 -14.05 7.50
CA ALA A 250 -29.61 -14.91 8.48
C ALA A 250 -30.25 -16.14 7.81
N SER A 251 -30.11 -17.32 8.41
CA SER A 251 -31.00 -18.45 8.15
C SER A 251 -31.33 -19.22 9.42
N ILE A 252 -32.62 -19.54 9.50
CA ILE A 252 -33.41 -20.04 10.63
C ILE A 252 -33.26 -21.56 10.75
N SER A 253 -33.30 -22.06 12.00
CA SER A 253 -33.27 -23.48 12.39
C SER A 253 -34.40 -24.34 11.78
N PRO A 254 -34.26 -25.67 11.85
CA PRO A 254 -35.27 -26.43 12.61
C PRO A 254 -34.69 -27.55 13.51
N GLN A 255 -35.37 -27.76 14.65
CA GLN A 255 -35.19 -28.86 15.61
C GLN A 255 -35.34 -30.26 14.98
N PRO A 256 -34.87 -31.30 15.70
CA PRO A 256 -35.59 -32.56 15.72
C PRO A 256 -36.02 -33.00 17.14
N ASP A 257 -37.10 -33.77 17.09
CA ASP A 257 -37.91 -34.31 18.17
C ASP A 257 -37.43 -35.71 18.62
N ASN A 258 -37.94 -36.10 19.78
CA ASN A 258 -37.84 -37.37 20.51
C ASN A 258 -37.46 -38.66 19.76
N GLN A 259 -36.59 -39.49 20.37
CA GLN A 259 -37.00 -40.84 20.81
C GLN A 259 -36.03 -41.54 21.79
N SER A 260 -36.65 -42.25 22.74
CA SER A 260 -36.11 -43.01 23.86
C SER A 260 -35.42 -44.34 23.50
N ARG A 261 -34.41 -44.75 24.31
CA ARG A 261 -34.25 -46.12 24.89
C ARG A 261 -33.00 -46.19 25.80
N ARG A 262 -33.19 -46.57 27.08
CA ARG A 262 -32.14 -47.02 28.03
C ARG A 262 -31.94 -48.54 27.90
N PRO A 263 -31.02 -49.19 28.64
CA PRO A 263 -29.58 -48.96 28.71
C PRO A 263 -28.82 -50.29 28.48
N GLY A 264 -27.86 -50.32 27.56
CA GLY A 264 -26.92 -51.44 27.42
C GLY A 264 -25.51 -50.89 27.43
N ARG A 265 -24.70 -51.27 28.42
CA ARG A 265 -23.31 -50.85 28.60
C ARG A 265 -22.44 -51.41 27.47
N PRO A 266 -21.84 -50.58 26.57
CA PRO A 266 -20.78 -51.05 25.70
C PRO A 266 -19.44 -50.58 26.27
N ARG A 267 -18.51 -51.53 26.35
CA ARG A 267 -17.09 -51.30 26.59
C ARG A 267 -16.58 -50.27 25.56
N SER A 268 -15.79 -49.29 25.99
CA SER A 268 -15.32 -48.18 25.17
C SER A 268 -14.42 -48.67 24.02
N ASP A 269 -15.00 -48.87 22.83
CA ASP A 269 -14.23 -49.08 21.61
C ASP A 269 -13.73 -47.73 21.09
N TRP A 270 -12.59 -47.30 21.64
CA TRP A 270 -11.83 -46.12 21.19
C TRP A 270 -11.50 -46.16 19.68
N THR A 271 -11.51 -47.35 19.09
CA THR A 271 -11.31 -47.60 17.67
C THR A 271 -12.46 -47.06 16.82
N SER A 272 -13.71 -47.22 17.25
CA SER A 272 -14.88 -46.67 16.56
C SER A 272 -14.92 -45.13 16.64
N TRP A 273 -14.48 -44.56 17.76
CA TRP A 273 -14.40 -43.10 17.96
C TRP A 273 -13.29 -42.48 17.11
N ALA A 274 -12.13 -43.14 17.04
CA ALA A 274 -11.02 -42.71 16.19
C ALA A 274 -11.37 -42.82 14.70
N GLU A 275 -12.16 -43.82 14.30
CA GLU A 275 -12.61 -43.98 12.91
C GLU A 275 -13.64 -42.91 12.52
N GLN A 276 -14.57 -42.56 13.42
CA GLN A 276 -15.52 -41.46 13.24
C GLN A 276 -14.83 -40.09 13.19
N ILE A 277 -13.81 -39.87 14.03
CA ILE A 277 -12.99 -38.64 13.95
C ILE A 277 -12.20 -38.61 12.65
N ARG A 278 -11.64 -39.74 12.18
CA ARG A 278 -10.94 -39.79 10.89
C ARG A 278 -11.87 -39.55 9.72
N SER A 279 -13.09 -40.08 9.72
CA SER A 279 -14.07 -39.82 8.65
C SER A 279 -14.56 -38.38 8.67
N HIS A 280 -14.85 -37.81 9.85
CA HIS A 280 -15.21 -36.39 9.97
C HIS A 280 -14.04 -35.46 9.64
N ALA A 281 -12.81 -35.84 10.02
CA ALA A 281 -11.60 -35.10 9.66
C ALA A 281 -11.38 -35.14 8.14
N ALA A 282 -11.57 -36.31 7.49
CA ALA A 282 -11.44 -36.48 6.05
C ALA A 282 -12.49 -35.71 5.25
N GLU A 283 -13.74 -35.64 5.74
CA GLU A 283 -14.79 -34.79 5.15
C GLU A 283 -14.55 -33.30 5.41
N SER A 284 -13.98 -32.91 6.57
CA SER A 284 -13.63 -31.51 6.87
C SER A 284 -12.33 -31.03 6.20
N THR A 285 -11.44 -31.92 5.76
CA THR A 285 -10.21 -31.53 5.05
C THR A 285 -10.44 -31.03 3.62
N ALA A 286 -11.70 -31.06 3.14
CA ALA A 286 -12.07 -30.39 1.90
C ALA A 286 -12.37 -28.88 2.10
N GLU A 287 -12.53 -28.39 3.34
CA GLU A 287 -12.84 -27.00 3.65
C GLU A 287 -12.07 -26.50 4.90
N SER A 288 -10.87 -25.95 4.67
CA SER A 288 -10.22 -24.86 5.43
C SER A 288 -8.69 -25.02 5.50
N SER A 289 -7.99 -24.37 4.56
CA SER A 289 -6.60 -23.97 4.77
C SER A 289 -6.54 -22.76 5.72
N GLY A 290 -6.88 -22.98 6.99
CA GLY A 290 -6.90 -21.93 8.03
C GLY A 290 -5.99 -22.27 9.20
N HIS A 291 -4.68 -22.28 9.00
CA HIS A 291 -3.74 -22.44 10.12
C HIS A 291 -3.81 -21.21 11.02
N LEU A 292 -4.06 -21.39 12.32
CA LEU A 292 -4.09 -20.32 13.33
C LEU A 292 -2.71 -19.64 13.38
N ASN A 293 -2.65 -18.32 13.20
CA ASN A 293 -1.39 -17.57 13.23
C ASN A 293 -0.98 -17.27 14.68
N THR A 294 -0.04 -18.06 15.21
CA THR A 294 0.43 -17.93 16.60
C THR A 294 1.18 -16.62 16.86
N MET A 295 1.78 -16.00 15.84
CA MET A 295 2.47 -14.71 15.97
C MET A 295 1.47 -13.58 16.23
N ASP A 296 0.39 -13.51 15.45
CA ASP A 296 -0.65 -12.49 15.62
C ASP A 296 -1.30 -12.60 17.01
N LEU A 297 -1.45 -13.82 17.53
CA LEU A 297 -1.96 -14.06 18.88
C LEU A 297 -1.00 -13.59 19.98
N GLU A 298 0.31 -13.81 19.83
CA GLU A 298 1.32 -13.27 20.78
C GLU A 298 1.26 -11.73 20.79
N LEU A 299 1.22 -11.11 19.61
CA LEU A 299 1.16 -9.66 19.46
C LEU A 299 -0.13 -9.09 20.04
N PHE A 300 -1.28 -9.72 19.78
CA PHE A 300 -2.55 -9.30 20.34
C PHE A 300 -2.58 -9.45 21.86
N HIS A 301 -2.04 -10.55 22.39
CA HIS A 301 -1.90 -10.75 23.84
C HIS A 301 -1.02 -9.67 24.47
N ASN A 302 0.13 -9.34 23.87
CA ASN A 302 0.99 -8.26 24.34
C ASN A 302 0.28 -6.89 24.29
N TYR A 303 -0.54 -6.66 23.27
CA TYR A 303 -1.31 -5.41 23.18
C TYR A 303 -2.26 -5.27 24.36
N MET A 304 -3.09 -6.29 24.60
CA MET A 304 -4.12 -6.31 25.64
C MET A 304 -3.54 -6.26 27.06
N THR A 305 -2.33 -6.80 27.26
CA THR A 305 -1.73 -6.91 28.60
C THR A 305 -0.75 -5.80 28.95
N ARG A 306 -0.08 -5.20 27.96
CA ARG A 306 1.02 -4.24 28.19
C ARG A 306 0.92 -2.97 27.35
N THR A 307 0.63 -3.08 26.05
CA THR A 307 0.71 -1.91 25.16
C THR A 307 -0.45 -0.93 25.38
N ALA A 308 -1.69 -1.41 25.49
CA ALA A 308 -2.85 -0.54 25.56
C ALA A 308 -2.82 0.42 26.77
N SER A 309 -2.35 -0.05 27.93
CA SER A 309 -2.24 0.76 29.14
C SER A 309 -1.21 1.89 29.04
N THR A 310 -0.29 1.81 28.07
CA THR A 310 0.76 2.84 27.85
C THR A 310 0.35 3.96 26.89
N LEU A 311 -0.83 3.86 26.27
CA LEU A 311 -1.30 4.83 25.27
C LEU A 311 -2.19 5.95 25.83
N GLY A 312 -2.69 5.80 27.05
CA GLY A 312 -3.57 6.78 27.70
C GLY A 312 -2.98 7.30 29.02
N ASP A 313 -3.22 8.58 29.31
CA ASP A 313 -2.73 9.27 30.52
C ASP A 313 -3.65 9.06 31.75
N GLY A 314 -4.24 7.87 31.87
CA GLY A 314 -5.25 7.52 32.89
C GLY A 314 -6.70 7.78 32.47
N GLY A 315 -7.65 7.31 33.27
CA GLY A 315 -9.09 7.53 33.09
C GLY A 315 -9.71 6.90 31.84
N SER A 316 -10.65 7.62 31.21
CA SER A 316 -11.44 7.15 30.05
C SER A 316 -10.61 6.89 28.78
N GLN A 317 -9.48 7.59 28.61
CA GLN A 317 -8.58 7.37 27.47
C GLN A 317 -7.85 6.03 27.57
N SER A 318 -7.52 5.55 28.77
CA SER A 318 -6.91 4.23 28.94
C SER A 318 -7.88 3.11 28.51
N LEU A 319 -9.15 3.25 28.89
CA LEU A 319 -10.24 2.33 28.52
C LEU A 319 -10.55 2.35 27.01
N LEU A 320 -10.44 3.51 26.36
CA LEU A 320 -10.57 3.62 24.91
C LEU A 320 -9.57 2.72 24.19
N TRP A 321 -8.32 2.67 24.65
CA TRP A 321 -7.26 1.85 24.02
C TRP A 321 -7.32 0.38 24.43
N SER A 322 -7.68 0.07 25.69
CA SER A 322 -7.74 -1.32 26.16
C SER A 322 -9.00 -2.07 25.72
N GLU A 323 -10.13 -1.37 25.57
CA GLU A 323 -11.42 -1.99 25.24
C GLU A 323 -12.01 -1.47 23.93
N GLY A 324 -12.09 -0.15 23.76
CA GLY A 324 -12.70 0.49 22.60
C GLY A 324 -12.01 0.11 21.28
N ALA A 325 -10.69 0.30 21.20
CA ALA A 325 -9.92 0.07 19.99
C ALA A 325 -9.94 -1.41 19.54
N PRO A 326 -9.75 -2.42 20.41
CA PRO A 326 -9.95 -3.82 20.04
C PRO A 326 -11.37 -4.15 19.58
N ARG A 327 -12.41 -3.67 20.28
CA ARG A 327 -13.82 -3.92 19.93
C ARG A 327 -14.13 -3.43 18.52
N VAL A 328 -13.71 -2.21 18.18
CA VAL A 328 -13.85 -1.67 16.82
C VAL A 328 -12.91 -2.40 15.84
N GLY A 329 -11.72 -2.80 16.29
CA GLY A 329 -10.75 -3.57 15.50
C GLY A 329 -11.26 -4.93 15.03
N PHE A 330 -12.11 -5.61 15.80
CA PHE A 330 -12.75 -6.84 15.35
C PHE A 330 -13.75 -6.63 14.20
N GLN A 331 -14.29 -5.42 14.05
CA GLN A 331 -15.13 -5.04 12.90
C GLN A 331 -14.30 -4.50 11.72
N HIS A 332 -13.14 -3.90 12.02
CA HIS A 332 -12.27 -3.28 11.02
C HIS A 332 -10.85 -3.84 11.09
N ASN A 333 -10.52 -4.76 10.18
CA ASN A 333 -9.23 -5.46 10.14
C ASN A 333 -8.01 -4.52 10.06
N CYS A 334 -8.13 -3.32 9.47
CA CYS A 334 -7.05 -2.33 9.46
C CYS A 334 -6.66 -1.88 10.89
N ILE A 335 -7.64 -1.63 11.76
CA ILE A 335 -7.40 -1.23 13.15
C ILE A 335 -6.72 -2.37 13.90
N LEU A 336 -7.17 -3.61 13.71
CA LEU A 336 -6.52 -4.78 14.32
C LEU A 336 -5.06 -4.91 13.86
N LYS A 337 -4.78 -4.75 12.56
CA LYS A 337 -3.41 -4.75 12.03
C LYS A 337 -2.57 -3.62 12.60
N LEU A 338 -3.11 -2.41 12.75
CA LEU A 338 -2.39 -1.29 13.39
C LEU A 338 -2.11 -1.56 14.88
N ILE A 339 -3.05 -2.18 15.59
CA ILE A 339 -2.87 -2.66 16.96
C ILE A 339 -1.72 -3.67 17.04
N LEU A 340 -1.68 -4.66 16.14
CA LEU A 340 -0.60 -5.64 16.08
C LEU A 340 0.74 -5.00 15.71
N SER A 341 0.74 -4.03 14.79
CA SER A 341 1.94 -3.27 14.40
C SER A 341 2.52 -2.53 15.59
N LEU A 342 1.69 -1.76 16.30
CA LEU A 342 2.08 -1.01 17.48
C LEU A 342 2.58 -1.93 18.60
N SER A 343 1.90 -3.05 18.82
CA SER A 343 2.31 -4.07 19.78
C SER A 343 3.65 -4.70 19.43
N SER A 344 3.91 -4.93 18.13
CA SER A 344 5.17 -5.48 17.65
C SER A 344 6.32 -4.49 17.86
N TYR A 345 6.13 -3.20 17.59
CA TYR A 345 7.13 -2.18 17.95
C TYR A 345 7.39 -2.09 19.46
N HIS A 346 6.34 -2.21 20.28
CA HIS A 346 6.52 -2.25 21.73
C HIS A 346 7.34 -3.48 22.16
N LEU A 347 7.04 -4.65 21.59
CA LEU A 347 7.75 -5.89 21.88
C LEU A 347 9.20 -5.85 21.39
N ALA A 348 9.48 -5.16 20.28
CA ALA A 348 10.84 -4.92 19.79
C ALA A 348 11.72 -4.19 20.82
N ARG A 349 11.14 -3.29 21.61
CA ARG A 349 11.84 -2.61 22.71
C ARG A 349 11.98 -3.47 23.96
N LEU A 350 10.96 -4.26 24.29
CA LEU A 350 11.00 -5.16 25.45
C LEU A 350 11.96 -6.36 25.24
N LYS A 351 12.13 -6.81 23.99
CA LYS A 351 13.00 -7.92 23.60
C LYS A 351 14.05 -7.45 22.56
N PRO A 352 15.09 -6.71 22.98
CA PRO A 352 16.05 -6.09 22.05
C PRO A 352 16.82 -7.11 21.19
N ILE A 353 17.00 -8.34 21.68
CA ILE A 353 17.66 -9.43 20.93
C ILE A 353 16.88 -9.78 19.65
N ASP A 354 15.54 -9.78 19.72
CA ASP A 354 14.64 -10.03 18.60
C ASP A 354 14.08 -8.73 18.00
N GLY A 355 14.62 -7.57 18.40
CA GLY A 355 14.05 -6.26 18.10
C GLY A 355 13.88 -6.01 16.60
N GLN A 356 14.89 -6.36 15.80
CA GLN A 356 14.83 -6.19 14.34
C GLN A 356 13.74 -7.03 13.69
N ARG A 357 13.49 -8.24 14.19
CA ARG A 357 12.42 -9.13 13.71
C ARG A 357 11.06 -8.53 14.00
N TYR A 358 10.84 -8.05 15.23
CA TYR A 358 9.57 -7.44 15.62
C TYR A 358 9.34 -6.09 14.92
N SER A 359 10.39 -5.30 14.63
CA SER A 359 10.27 -4.09 13.80
C SER A 359 9.82 -4.42 12.37
N LEU A 360 10.34 -5.49 11.75
CA LEU A 360 9.91 -5.92 10.41
C LEU A 360 8.45 -6.39 10.40
N ILE A 361 8.03 -7.16 11.41
CA ILE A 361 6.65 -7.61 11.57
C ILE A 361 5.72 -6.40 11.77
N ALA A 362 6.15 -5.40 12.53
CA ALA A 362 5.41 -4.19 12.73
C ALA A 362 5.17 -3.44 11.40
N GLU A 363 6.20 -3.30 10.57
CA GLU A 363 6.10 -2.69 9.24
C GLU A 363 5.17 -3.47 8.31
N MET A 364 5.25 -4.80 8.33
CA MET A 364 4.36 -5.66 7.56
C MET A 364 2.88 -5.42 7.92
N HIS A 365 2.55 -5.37 9.21
CA HIS A 365 1.19 -5.07 9.65
C HIS A 365 0.76 -3.64 9.34
N LEU A 366 1.66 -2.66 9.45
CA LEU A 366 1.39 -1.28 9.06
C LEU A 366 1.06 -1.19 7.57
N THR A 367 1.92 -1.71 6.70
CA THR A 367 1.71 -1.71 5.24
C THR A 367 0.42 -2.43 4.86
N ALA A 368 0.12 -3.57 5.51
CA ALA A 368 -1.13 -4.29 5.29
C ALA A 368 -2.39 -3.55 5.79
N ALA A 369 -2.22 -2.58 6.71
CA ALA A 369 -3.32 -1.75 7.22
C ALA A 369 -3.55 -0.47 6.39
N LEU A 370 -2.52 0.06 5.73
CA LEU A 370 -2.59 1.37 5.05
C LEU A 370 -3.68 1.44 3.97
N GLN A 371 -3.78 0.45 3.10
CA GLN A 371 -4.79 0.43 2.04
C GLN A 371 -6.23 0.42 2.59
N PRO A 372 -6.62 -0.51 3.49
CA PRO A 372 -7.95 -0.45 4.10
C PRO A 372 -8.14 0.77 5.02
N ALA A 373 -7.10 1.33 5.62
CA ALA A 373 -7.16 2.60 6.33
C ALA A 373 -7.51 3.78 5.41
N MET A 374 -6.89 3.88 4.24
CA MET A 374 -7.19 4.90 3.23
C MET A 374 -8.63 4.78 2.72
N MET A 375 -9.13 3.56 2.50
CA MET A 375 -10.52 3.32 2.10
C MET A 375 -11.53 3.72 3.19
N LEU A 376 -11.16 3.55 4.46
CA LEU A 376 -11.99 3.92 5.60
C LEU A 376 -12.02 5.45 5.79
N ILE A 377 -10.87 6.11 5.65
CA ILE A 377 -10.72 7.57 5.76
C ILE A 377 -11.29 8.31 4.53
N SER A 378 -11.39 7.68 3.37
CA SER A 378 -12.00 8.30 2.17
C SER A 378 -13.53 8.22 2.16
N ASN A 379 -14.14 7.29 2.90
CA ASN A 379 -15.59 7.13 3.01
C ASN A 379 -16.12 7.65 4.35
N LEU A 380 -15.83 8.93 4.66
CA LEU A 380 -16.25 9.57 5.92
C LEU A 380 -17.78 9.73 5.94
N GLY A 381 -18.42 9.05 6.89
CA GLY A 381 -19.87 9.02 7.12
C GLY A 381 -20.21 8.36 8.46
N GLY A 382 -21.45 8.57 8.94
CA GLY A 382 -21.89 8.30 10.32
C GLY A 382 -21.27 7.07 11.00
N ASP A 383 -21.55 5.87 10.51
CA ASP A 383 -21.14 4.61 11.16
C ASP A 383 -19.62 4.33 11.10
N ASN A 384 -18.89 4.93 10.15
CA ASN A 384 -17.45 4.71 9.96
C ASN A 384 -16.57 5.72 10.71
N SER A 385 -17.18 6.78 11.26
CA SER A 385 -16.45 7.89 11.92
C SER A 385 -15.60 7.42 13.12
N PRO A 386 -16.10 6.54 14.02
CA PRO A 386 -15.29 6.00 15.13
C PRO A 386 -14.05 5.24 14.65
N ALA A 387 -14.23 4.43 13.60
CA ALA A 387 -13.16 3.60 13.06
C ALA A 387 -12.11 4.44 12.28
N ALA A 388 -12.54 5.44 11.52
CA ALA A 388 -11.65 6.37 10.81
C ALA A 388 -10.77 7.17 11.79
N TYR A 389 -11.34 7.63 12.90
CA TYR A 389 -10.60 8.30 13.96
C TYR A 389 -9.54 7.39 14.60
N LEU A 390 -9.94 6.20 15.08
CA LEU A 390 -9.01 5.23 15.69
C LEU A 390 -7.87 4.84 14.74
N THR A 391 -8.19 4.59 13.47
CA THR A 391 -7.22 4.26 12.43
C THR A 391 -6.19 5.37 12.26
N SER A 392 -6.64 6.63 12.19
CA SER A 392 -5.77 7.78 11.98
C SER A 392 -4.83 8.02 13.17
N VAL A 393 -5.36 7.88 14.40
CA VAL A 393 -4.56 8.04 15.63
C VAL A 393 -3.57 6.89 15.80
N LEU A 394 -3.97 5.64 15.52
CA LEU A 394 -3.07 4.49 15.57
C LEU A 394 -1.93 4.60 14.55
N ILE A 395 -2.17 5.11 13.33
CA ILE A 395 -1.11 5.38 12.36
C ILE A 395 -0.10 6.40 12.93
N CYS A 396 -0.57 7.45 13.63
CA CYS A 396 0.30 8.40 14.30
C CYS A 396 1.17 7.73 15.37
N PHE A 397 0.59 6.87 16.21
CA PHE A 397 1.34 6.14 17.24
C PHE A 397 2.36 5.17 16.63
N VAL A 398 2.00 4.44 15.57
CA VAL A 398 2.91 3.52 14.89
C VAL A 398 4.09 4.28 14.27
N ALA A 399 3.85 5.45 13.67
CA ALA A 399 4.90 6.29 13.11
C ALA A 399 5.91 6.76 14.18
N LEU A 400 5.43 7.13 15.37
CA LEU A 400 6.28 7.50 16.50
C LEU A 400 7.05 6.28 17.03
N ALA A 401 6.35 5.15 17.22
CA ALA A 401 6.90 3.90 17.75
C ALA A 401 8.02 3.30 16.88
N LYS A 402 7.97 3.52 15.57
CA LYS A 402 9.05 3.16 14.63
C LYS A 402 10.38 3.82 14.99
N GLY A 403 10.33 5.00 15.61
CA GLY A 403 11.49 5.74 16.07
C GLY A 403 12.16 6.58 14.98
N PRO A 404 13.17 7.38 15.37
CA PRO A 404 13.86 8.29 14.46
C PRO A 404 14.70 7.56 13.41
N SER A 405 14.77 8.13 12.21
CA SER A 405 15.65 7.70 11.12
C SER A 405 16.54 8.88 10.68
N PRO A 406 17.79 8.64 10.22
CA PRO A 406 18.70 9.72 9.82
C PRO A 406 18.04 10.74 8.87
N GLY A 407 18.17 12.02 9.18
CA GLY A 407 17.55 13.12 8.41
C GLY A 407 16.06 13.37 8.69
N ASN A 408 15.42 12.68 9.62
CA ASN A 408 14.00 12.88 9.96
C ASN A 408 13.85 13.83 11.15
N LEU A 409 13.37 15.05 10.89
CA LEU A 409 13.12 16.06 11.93
C LEU A 409 11.72 15.91 12.59
N LEU A 410 11.07 14.76 12.44
CA LEU A 410 9.71 14.41 12.89
C LEU A 410 8.60 15.22 12.18
N ILE A 411 8.76 16.54 12.11
CA ILE A 411 7.78 17.51 11.61
C ILE A 411 8.02 17.82 10.13
N THR A 412 9.25 17.69 9.62
CA THR A 412 9.59 17.85 8.20
C THR A 412 10.14 16.57 7.57
N SER A 413 9.80 16.33 6.30
CA SER A 413 10.29 15.19 5.52
C SER A 413 11.52 15.57 4.72
N ILE A 414 12.59 14.78 4.82
CA ILE A 414 13.72 14.83 3.91
C ILE A 414 13.76 13.43 3.27
N GLU A 415 13.36 13.34 2.00
CA GLU A 415 13.35 12.11 1.18
C GLU A 415 12.32 11.02 1.54
N GLY A 416 11.12 11.07 0.94
CA GLY A 416 10.23 9.90 0.77
C GLY A 416 9.50 9.37 2.00
N GLN A 417 9.62 10.00 3.18
CA GLN A 417 8.86 9.66 4.38
C GLN A 417 7.77 10.70 4.70
N VAL A 418 6.59 10.24 5.14
CA VAL A 418 5.48 11.10 5.57
C VAL A 418 5.82 11.73 6.92
N SER A 419 5.82 13.07 7.01
CA SER A 419 6.09 13.73 8.30
C SER A 419 4.93 13.57 9.27
N TRP A 420 5.23 13.53 10.57
CA TRP A 420 4.24 13.37 11.63
C TRP A 420 3.20 14.50 11.63
N LEU A 421 3.58 15.71 11.20
CA LEU A 421 2.64 16.82 11.01
C LEU A 421 1.53 16.49 10.01
N HIS A 422 1.86 15.84 8.89
CA HIS A 422 0.88 15.48 7.88
C HIS A 422 -0.08 14.40 8.41
N LEU A 423 0.42 13.46 9.22
CA LEU A 423 -0.42 12.47 9.89
C LEU A 423 -1.38 13.13 10.89
N LEU A 424 -0.91 14.08 11.70
CA LEU A 424 -1.75 14.85 12.62
C LEU A 424 -2.77 15.74 11.91
N ARG A 425 -2.42 16.32 10.75
CA ARG A 425 -3.37 17.04 9.89
C ARG A 425 -4.41 16.09 9.27
N GLY A 426 -4.06 14.83 9.03
CA GLY A 426 -5.03 13.78 8.67
C GLY A 426 -6.04 13.53 9.79
N VAL A 427 -5.58 13.39 11.04
CA VAL A 427 -6.45 13.27 12.21
C VAL A 427 -7.36 14.50 12.35
N ARG A 428 -6.79 15.70 12.19
CA ARG A 428 -7.53 16.98 12.20
C ARG A 428 -8.68 16.97 11.19
N LEU A 429 -8.40 16.59 9.95
CA LEU A 429 -9.40 16.54 8.89
C LEU A 429 -10.57 15.60 9.27
N VAL A 430 -10.27 14.43 9.85
CA VAL A 430 -11.30 13.50 10.33
C VAL A 430 -12.14 14.13 11.44
N VAL A 431 -11.52 14.79 12.41
CA VAL A 431 -12.22 15.48 13.52
C VAL A 431 -13.09 16.63 13.02
N GLU A 432 -12.58 17.48 12.13
CA GLU A 432 -13.31 18.64 11.60
C GLU A 432 -14.44 18.24 10.64
N SER A 433 -14.28 17.16 9.88
CA SER A 433 -15.29 16.68 8.92
C SER A 433 -16.45 15.91 9.56
N THR A 434 -16.19 15.13 10.61
CA THR A 434 -17.20 14.26 11.24
C THR A 434 -17.78 14.86 12.53
N GLY A 435 -16.98 15.62 13.28
CA GLY A 435 -17.34 16.15 14.59
C GLY A 435 -17.23 15.12 15.72
N TRP A 436 -16.89 15.59 16.92
CA TRP A 436 -16.68 14.75 18.11
C TRP A 436 -17.87 13.85 18.47
N SER A 437 -19.10 14.30 18.22
CA SER A 437 -20.32 13.53 18.48
C SER A 437 -20.47 12.30 17.59
N CYS A 438 -19.97 12.35 16.35
CA CYS A 438 -20.00 11.21 15.43
C CYS A 438 -18.84 10.25 15.70
N ILE A 439 -17.67 10.78 16.10
CA ILE A 439 -16.50 9.97 16.49
C ILE A 439 -16.81 9.11 17.72
N PHE A 440 -17.40 9.71 18.75
CA PHE A 440 -17.82 8.99 19.95
C PHE A 440 -19.30 8.60 19.88
N SER A 441 -19.65 7.89 18.81
CA SER A 441 -20.96 7.28 18.62
C SER A 441 -20.87 5.75 18.63
N GLY A 442 -22.00 5.06 18.75
CA GLY A 442 -22.06 3.60 18.72
C GLY A 442 -21.17 2.94 19.78
N MET A 443 -20.25 2.07 19.36
CA MET A 443 -19.35 1.33 20.26
C MET A 443 -18.33 2.21 20.99
N LEU A 444 -18.08 3.46 20.53
CA LEU A 444 -17.16 4.37 21.22
C LEU A 444 -17.86 5.38 22.14
N ALA A 445 -19.20 5.38 22.20
CA ALA A 445 -19.96 6.39 22.94
C ALA A 445 -19.63 6.42 24.45
N GLU A 446 -19.34 5.26 25.05
CA GLU A 446 -19.00 5.14 26.47
C GLU A 446 -17.60 5.68 26.83
N TYR A 447 -16.74 5.93 25.83
CA TYR A 447 -15.37 6.44 26.02
C TYR A 447 -15.22 7.92 25.63
N ALA A 448 -16.34 8.62 25.41
CA ALA A 448 -16.30 10.04 25.07
C ALA A 448 -15.56 10.84 26.16
N PRO A 449 -14.66 11.77 25.80
CA PRO A 449 -14.03 12.66 26.77
C PRO A 449 -15.10 13.53 27.42
N ILE A 450 -15.24 13.42 28.74
CA ILE A 450 -16.17 14.22 29.51
C ILE A 450 -15.64 15.66 29.53
N PRO A 451 -16.38 16.67 29.04
CA PRO A 451 -15.97 18.05 29.16
C PRO A 451 -16.08 18.46 30.64
N GLY A 452 -14.95 18.50 31.36
CA GLY A 452 -14.92 19.04 32.73
C GLY A 452 -13.92 18.44 33.72
N ASP A 453 -13.21 17.37 33.40
CA ASP A 453 -12.27 16.74 34.36
C ASP A 453 -10.85 17.32 34.32
N ASP A 454 -10.72 18.61 34.00
CA ASP A 454 -9.48 19.39 34.20
C ASP A 454 -9.23 19.69 35.70
N THR A 455 -10.02 19.12 36.61
CA THR A 455 -9.90 19.31 38.07
C THR A 455 -9.21 18.18 38.80
N SER A 456 -8.68 17.17 38.11
CA SER A 456 -7.67 16.32 38.71
C SER A 456 -6.30 17.00 38.61
N GLU A 457 -6.00 17.86 39.59
CA GLU A 457 -4.65 18.11 40.08
C GLU A 457 -4.03 16.74 40.46
N HIS A 458 -3.64 15.94 39.48
CA HIS A 458 -2.70 14.86 39.70
C HIS A 458 -1.37 15.55 39.92
N SER A 459 -1.00 15.65 41.21
CA SER A 459 0.32 16.01 41.68
C SER A 459 1.36 15.40 40.74
N ALA A 460 1.98 16.25 39.91
CA ALA A 460 2.96 15.82 38.92
C ALA A 460 4.05 15.03 39.65
N THR A 461 4.21 13.76 39.31
CA THR A 461 5.25 12.92 39.88
C THR A 461 6.59 13.42 39.37
N THR A 462 7.38 14.05 40.24
CA THR A 462 8.75 14.48 39.98
C THR A 462 9.63 13.29 39.58
N ASP A 463 10.30 13.37 38.42
CA ASP A 463 11.35 12.40 38.05
C ASP A 463 12.71 12.87 38.59
N PRO A 464 13.35 12.11 39.51
CA PRO A 464 14.67 12.48 40.05
C PRO A 464 15.79 12.54 38.99
N ALA A 465 15.62 11.94 37.80
CA ALA A 465 16.59 12.01 36.71
C ALA A 465 16.60 13.36 35.95
N LEU A 466 15.57 14.20 36.13
CA LEU A 466 15.42 15.52 35.48
C LEU A 466 15.74 16.69 36.43
N MET A 467 16.27 16.42 37.62
CA MET A 467 16.62 17.44 38.61
C MET A 467 17.86 18.25 38.19
N VAL A 468 17.67 19.48 37.69
CA VAL A 468 18.75 20.46 37.49
C VAL A 468 18.37 21.79 38.15
N GLY A 469 19.24 22.34 39.00
CA GLY A 469 19.02 23.62 39.66
C GLY A 469 19.34 24.81 38.73
N GLY A 470 18.35 25.67 38.49
CA GLY A 470 18.50 26.91 37.70
C GLY A 470 17.27 27.24 36.85
N ILE A 471 16.27 27.90 37.42
CA ILE A 471 14.89 28.04 36.90
C ILE A 471 14.66 29.33 36.06
N GLU A 472 15.70 30.09 35.73
CA GLU A 472 15.57 31.34 34.94
C GLU A 472 15.90 31.19 33.44
N ASP A 473 16.49 30.06 33.01
CA ASP A 473 17.17 29.97 31.72
C ASP A 473 16.25 29.73 30.51
N TRP A 474 15.12 29.02 30.65
CA TRP A 474 14.24 28.80 29.50
C TRP A 474 13.58 30.10 29.04
N ARG A 475 13.23 30.99 29.97
CA ARG A 475 12.65 32.32 29.65
C ARG A 475 13.68 33.22 29.00
N SER A 476 14.90 33.27 29.54
CA SER A 476 15.99 34.05 28.96
C SER A 476 16.36 33.54 27.56
N SER A 477 16.35 32.23 27.37
CA SER A 477 16.62 31.56 26.10
C SER A 477 15.53 31.86 25.06
N LEU A 478 14.23 31.74 25.39
CA LEU A 478 13.14 32.11 24.48
C LEU A 478 13.10 33.61 24.17
N ASN A 479 13.42 34.47 25.14
CA ASN A 479 13.57 35.92 24.91
C ASN A 479 14.73 36.22 23.93
N GLY A 480 15.81 35.44 24.00
CA GLY A 480 16.91 35.48 23.03
C GLY A 480 16.44 35.20 21.59
N ILE A 481 15.52 34.26 21.40
CA ILE A 481 14.92 33.97 20.09
C ILE A 481 14.05 35.14 19.61
N SER A 482 13.26 35.76 20.51
CA SER A 482 12.45 36.93 20.15
C SER A 482 13.34 38.08 19.62
N HIS A 483 14.48 38.33 20.25
CA HIS A 483 15.46 39.30 19.77
C HIS A 483 16.08 38.89 18.42
N LEU A 484 16.34 37.59 18.21
CA LEU A 484 16.85 37.06 16.94
C LEU A 484 15.85 37.28 15.80
N ILE A 485 14.56 37.05 16.06
CA ILE A 485 13.47 37.31 15.10
C ILE A 485 13.45 38.80 14.74
N ALA A 486 13.53 39.69 15.72
CA ALA A 486 13.52 41.14 15.49
C ALA A 486 14.72 41.65 14.66
N GLN A 487 15.85 40.95 14.69
CA GLN A 487 17.07 41.36 13.98
C GLN A 487 17.25 40.74 12.59
N LEU A 488 16.85 39.48 12.40
CA LEU A 488 17.20 38.71 11.21
C LEU A 488 16.01 38.26 10.36
N ALA A 489 14.78 38.31 10.89
CA ALA A 489 13.62 37.86 10.12
C ALA A 489 13.17 38.92 9.11
N GLU A 490 12.85 38.49 7.89
CA GLU A 490 12.10 39.31 6.94
C GLU A 490 10.72 39.67 7.50
N GLU A 491 10.21 40.87 7.21
CA GLU A 491 8.98 41.42 7.80
C GLU A 491 7.76 40.49 7.65
N LYS A 492 7.69 39.72 6.57
CA LYS A 492 6.62 38.74 6.31
C LYS A 492 6.77 37.45 7.13
N LEU A 493 7.99 36.94 7.30
CA LEU A 493 8.27 35.69 8.04
C LEU A 493 8.37 35.93 9.55
N GLY A 494 8.78 37.12 9.98
CA GLY A 494 8.94 37.49 11.38
C GLY A 494 7.64 37.38 12.18
N ASN A 495 6.50 37.80 11.61
CA ASN A 495 5.19 37.68 12.25
C ASN A 495 4.77 36.21 12.45
N ALA A 496 5.13 35.33 11.52
CA ALA A 496 4.86 33.90 11.64
C ALA A 496 5.71 33.28 12.76
N TYR A 497 7.01 33.59 12.80
CA TYR A 497 7.92 33.11 13.84
C TYR A 497 7.55 33.61 15.24
N ASP A 498 7.13 34.87 15.38
CA ASP A 498 6.69 35.41 16.66
C ASP A 498 5.44 34.69 17.18
N ARG A 499 4.47 34.42 16.30
CA ARG A 499 3.26 33.64 16.64
C ARG A 499 3.61 32.22 17.12
N GLU A 500 4.50 31.51 16.42
CA GLU A 500 4.90 30.16 16.82
C GLU A 500 5.73 30.16 18.12
N LEU A 501 6.56 31.17 18.33
CA LEU A 501 7.32 31.36 19.58
C LEU A 501 6.39 31.64 20.76
N GLN A 502 5.35 32.45 20.59
CA GLN A 502 4.32 32.68 21.61
C GLN A 502 3.55 31.39 21.93
N ALA A 503 3.17 30.61 20.90
CA ALA A 503 2.50 29.33 21.08
C ALA A 503 3.39 28.31 21.82
N LEU A 504 4.69 28.29 21.51
CA LEU A 504 5.68 27.47 22.20
C LEU A 504 5.81 27.90 23.67
N THR A 505 5.94 29.21 23.92
CA THR A 505 6.01 29.79 25.27
C THR A 505 4.81 29.39 26.12
N ALA A 506 3.59 29.44 25.56
CA ALA A 506 2.39 28.98 26.26
C ALA A 506 2.39 27.47 26.58
N CYS A 507 3.13 26.64 25.83
CA CYS A 507 3.31 25.22 26.14
C CYS A 507 4.35 25.01 27.25
N PHE A 508 5.45 25.79 27.24
CA PHE A 508 6.41 25.83 28.35
C PHE A 508 5.75 26.27 29.65
N GLU A 509 4.91 27.30 29.62
CA GLU A 509 4.19 27.77 30.81
C GLU A 509 3.20 26.74 31.36
N ARG A 510 2.55 25.94 30.50
CA ARG A 510 1.66 24.86 30.92
C ARG A 510 2.41 23.66 31.49
N THR A 511 3.58 23.36 30.94
CA THR A 511 4.39 22.19 31.34
C THR A 511 5.21 22.50 32.59
N PHE A 512 5.84 23.67 32.64
CA PHE A 512 6.79 24.06 33.69
C PHE A 512 6.25 25.14 34.64
N HIS A 513 4.97 25.52 34.56
CA HIS A 513 4.32 26.55 35.41
C HIS A 513 4.90 27.99 35.30
N LYS A 514 4.15 28.97 35.84
CA LYS A 514 4.50 30.40 35.83
C LYS A 514 5.20 30.83 37.13
N GLY A 515 6.23 31.68 37.02
CA GLY A 515 6.82 32.36 38.18
C GLY A 515 7.80 31.51 38.99
N GLN A 516 7.76 31.64 40.32
CA GLN A 516 8.67 31.01 41.29
C GLN A 516 8.42 29.50 41.50
N ASP A 517 7.27 29.00 41.05
CA ASP A 517 6.88 27.58 41.14
C ASP A 517 7.29 26.77 39.91
N ALA A 518 8.10 27.37 39.03
CA ALA A 518 8.52 26.71 37.80
C ALA A 518 9.59 25.66 38.07
N ALA A 519 9.37 24.41 37.69
CA ALA A 519 10.29 23.33 37.99
C ALA A 519 10.52 22.45 36.75
N LEU A 520 11.78 22.16 36.43
CA LEU A 520 12.21 21.45 35.21
C LEU A 520 12.07 19.92 35.31
N ASP A 521 11.62 19.44 36.46
CA ASP A 521 11.45 18.05 36.88
C ASP A 521 10.02 17.51 36.66
N ILE A 522 9.19 18.30 35.97
CA ILE A 522 7.77 18.01 35.75
C ILE A 522 7.60 17.09 34.54
N VAL A 523 6.85 15.99 34.75
CA VAL A 523 6.39 15.12 33.67
C VAL A 523 5.38 15.88 32.80
N GLY A 524 5.72 16.04 31.52
CA GLY A 524 4.90 16.78 30.57
C GLY A 524 3.68 15.99 30.11
N LYS A 525 2.62 16.68 29.69
CA LYS A 525 1.43 16.03 29.13
C LYS A 525 1.56 15.90 27.61
N LEU A 526 1.26 14.71 27.07
CA LEU A 526 1.32 14.45 25.63
C LEU A 526 0.44 15.41 24.82
N GLN A 527 -0.70 15.83 25.38
CA GLN A 527 -1.63 16.79 24.75
C GLN A 527 -0.99 18.16 24.49
N ASP A 528 -0.06 18.61 25.33
CA ASP A 528 0.59 19.91 25.18
C ASP A 528 1.59 19.88 24.02
N VAL A 529 2.36 18.78 23.92
CA VAL A 529 3.31 18.51 22.83
C VAL A 529 2.59 18.33 21.49
N VAL A 530 1.59 17.45 21.44
CA VAL A 530 0.77 17.21 20.23
C VAL A 530 0.02 18.48 19.84
N GLY A 531 -0.52 19.22 20.81
CA GLY A 531 -1.27 20.45 20.58
C GLY A 531 -0.44 21.57 19.95
N TRP A 532 0.85 21.68 20.28
CA TRP A 532 1.74 22.63 19.60
C TRP A 532 1.93 22.24 18.12
N VAL A 533 2.30 20.98 17.85
CA VAL A 533 2.50 20.49 16.47
C VAL A 533 1.23 20.60 15.64
N TYR A 534 0.07 20.31 16.22
CA TYR A 534 -1.24 20.41 15.58
C TYR A 534 -1.60 21.83 15.10
N ARG A 535 -1.06 22.87 15.75
CA ARG A 535 -1.35 24.29 15.47
C ARG A 535 -0.32 24.98 14.59
N LEU A 536 0.75 24.29 14.17
CA LEU A 536 1.82 24.87 13.36
C LEU A 536 1.31 25.46 12.03
N GLY A 537 1.62 26.73 11.80
CA GLY A 537 1.29 27.44 10.57
C GLY A 537 2.19 27.09 9.38
N ASP A 538 1.66 27.23 8.16
CA ASP A 538 2.37 26.89 6.92
C ASP A 538 3.60 27.77 6.65
N ASP A 539 3.56 29.05 7.05
CA ASP A 539 4.69 29.98 6.87
C ASP A 539 5.94 29.56 7.67
N TYR A 540 5.75 29.08 8.91
CA TYR A 540 6.85 28.54 9.72
C TYR A 540 7.40 27.24 9.12
N MET A 541 6.51 26.41 8.57
CA MET A 541 6.89 25.15 7.92
C MET A 541 7.74 25.38 6.66
N GLU A 542 7.47 26.45 5.91
CA GLU A 542 8.31 26.83 4.78
C GLU A 542 9.73 27.22 5.24
N GLY A 543 9.84 27.97 6.34
CA GLY A 543 11.13 28.26 7.00
C GLY A 543 11.89 27.00 7.41
N LEU A 544 11.21 26.02 8.01
CA LEU A 544 11.80 24.74 8.37
C LEU A 544 12.24 23.91 7.15
N ARG A 545 11.48 23.93 6.05
CA ARG A 545 11.86 23.27 4.79
C ARG A 545 13.09 23.90 4.16
N GLN A 546 13.19 25.23 4.22
CA GLN A 546 14.35 25.99 3.78
C GLN A 546 15.53 25.92 4.76
N ARG A 547 15.34 25.24 5.90
CA ARG A 547 16.35 25.05 6.97
C ARG A 547 16.86 26.37 7.52
N ASP A 548 15.96 27.35 7.62
CA ASP A 548 16.28 28.66 8.16
C ASP A 548 16.75 28.57 9.63
N LEU A 549 17.66 29.46 10.01
CA LEU A 549 18.25 29.51 11.34
C LEU A 549 17.19 29.66 12.43
N ILE A 550 16.25 30.60 12.28
CA ILE A 550 15.25 30.90 13.30
C ILE A 550 14.29 29.71 13.45
N SER A 551 13.84 29.15 12.33
CA SER A 551 12.90 28.03 12.33
C SER A 551 13.47 26.79 13.05
N THR A 552 14.73 26.45 12.77
CA THR A 552 15.45 25.33 13.39
C THR A 552 15.76 25.57 14.86
N VAL A 553 16.05 26.81 15.26
CA VAL A 553 16.23 27.17 16.67
C VAL A 553 14.93 26.99 17.46
N ILE A 554 13.79 27.45 16.94
CA ILE A 554 12.47 27.24 17.59
C ILE A 554 12.18 25.74 17.75
N LEU A 555 12.46 24.93 16.72
CA LEU A 555 12.30 23.48 16.77
C LEU A 555 13.23 22.81 17.81
N GLY A 556 14.46 23.29 17.92
CA GLY A 556 15.40 22.80 18.94
C GLY A 556 14.90 23.06 20.37
N HIS A 557 14.22 24.18 20.62
CA HIS A 557 13.60 24.44 21.93
C HIS A 557 12.38 23.56 22.19
N PHE A 558 11.58 23.26 21.16
CA PHE A 558 10.49 22.28 21.27
C PHE A 558 10.98 20.90 21.72
N CYS A 559 12.22 20.51 21.41
CA CYS A 559 12.79 19.23 21.84
C CYS A 559 12.88 19.10 23.38
N VAL A 560 12.93 20.21 24.12
CA VAL A 560 12.89 20.18 25.59
C VAL A 560 11.52 19.73 26.09
N LEU A 561 10.43 20.22 25.49
CA LEU A 561 9.08 19.73 25.79
C LEU A 561 8.90 18.28 25.33
N LEU A 562 9.57 17.89 24.24
CA LEU A 562 9.54 16.50 23.80
C LEU A 562 10.19 15.57 24.82
N ARG A 563 11.30 15.98 25.43
CA ARG A 563 12.02 15.19 26.45
C ARG A 563 11.19 14.92 27.70
N THR A 564 10.32 15.84 28.12
CA THR A 564 9.49 15.63 29.31
C THR A 564 8.43 14.53 29.10
N VAL A 565 8.02 14.28 27.85
CA VAL A 565 7.09 13.18 27.52
C VAL A 565 7.80 11.88 27.16
N GLU A 566 9.09 11.92 26.76
CA GLU A 566 9.87 10.71 26.46
C GLU A 566 10.04 9.76 27.66
N ALA A 567 10.06 10.31 28.88
CA ALA A 567 10.18 9.53 30.11
C ALA A 567 8.94 8.65 30.37
N GLN A 568 7.75 9.16 30.01
CA GLN A 568 6.47 8.48 30.24
C GLN A 568 6.05 7.61 29.04
N PHE A 569 6.29 8.09 27.82
CA PHE A 569 5.78 7.46 26.61
C PHE A 569 6.91 6.81 25.80
N TRP A 570 6.97 5.47 25.88
CA TRP A 570 8.01 4.68 25.22
C TRP A 570 8.14 4.92 23.71
N PHE A 571 7.04 5.24 23.02
CA PHE A 571 7.02 5.49 21.57
C PHE A 571 7.63 6.85 21.19
N MET A 572 7.81 7.76 22.15
CA MET A 572 8.48 9.05 21.94
C MET A 572 9.98 8.98 22.20
N HIS A 573 10.45 7.95 22.90
CA HIS A 573 11.81 7.88 23.37
C HIS A 573 12.84 7.85 22.24
N GLY A 574 13.79 8.80 22.29
CA GLY A 574 14.91 8.96 21.36
C GLY A 574 14.71 10.06 20.31
N TRP A 575 13.51 10.65 20.22
CA TRP A 575 13.20 11.68 19.24
C TRP A 575 13.83 13.04 19.57
N ALA A 576 13.82 13.48 20.83
CA ALA A 576 14.35 14.77 21.26
C ALA A 576 15.84 14.90 20.95
N ALA A 577 16.64 13.91 21.36
CA ALA A 577 18.07 13.87 21.11
C ALA A 577 18.39 13.78 19.61
N HIS A 578 17.61 13.00 18.86
CA HIS A 578 17.78 12.86 17.41
C HIS A 578 17.55 14.18 16.66
N ILE A 579 16.44 14.87 16.95
CA ILE A 579 16.09 16.13 16.27
C ILE A 579 17.15 17.20 16.55
N ILE A 580 17.62 17.34 17.79
CA ILE A 580 18.72 18.28 18.12
C ILE A 580 20.00 17.89 17.37
N GLY A 581 20.36 16.60 17.31
CA GLY A 581 21.52 16.14 16.56
C GLY A 581 21.47 16.52 15.08
N GLU A 582 20.32 16.29 14.43
CA GLU A 582 20.11 16.64 13.02
C GLU A 582 20.13 18.16 12.79
N ILE A 583 19.53 18.95 13.69
CA ILE A 583 19.57 20.43 13.61
C ILE A 583 21.02 20.93 13.64
N LEU A 584 21.86 20.38 14.52
CA LEU A 584 23.26 20.79 14.64
C LEU A 584 24.11 20.41 13.42
N VAL A 585 23.78 19.32 12.73
CA VAL A 585 24.40 18.94 11.46
C VAL A 585 23.97 19.88 10.33
N ILE A 586 22.69 20.25 10.31
CA ILE A 586 22.10 21.07 9.25
C ILE A 586 22.50 22.55 9.38
N SER A 587 22.50 23.09 10.60
CA SER A 587 22.78 24.50 10.88
C SER A 587 23.77 24.62 12.04
N PRO A 588 25.08 24.55 11.79
CA PRO A 588 26.10 24.68 12.83
C PRO A 588 26.01 26.01 13.60
N ASN A 589 25.51 27.06 12.94
CA ASN A 589 25.33 28.41 13.50
C ASN A 589 24.21 28.47 14.55
N SER A 590 23.30 27.48 14.58
CA SER A 590 22.24 27.39 15.59
C SER A 590 22.77 27.02 16.99
N ARG A 591 23.98 26.45 17.08
CA ARG A 591 24.56 25.94 18.33
C ARG A 591 24.64 26.97 19.45
N GLN A 592 24.93 28.23 19.11
CA GLN A 592 25.00 29.32 20.09
C GLN A 592 23.64 29.63 20.75
N TRP A 593 22.55 29.43 20.01
CA TRP A 593 21.18 29.68 20.47
C TRP A 593 20.53 28.44 21.08
N LEU A 594 21.13 27.26 20.88
CA LEU A 594 20.66 25.96 21.38
C LEU A 594 21.48 25.44 22.57
N SER A 595 22.35 26.25 23.17
CA SER A 595 23.20 25.84 24.29
C SER A 595 22.40 25.28 25.47
N TRP A 596 21.29 25.94 25.83
CA TRP A 596 20.42 25.51 26.91
C TRP A 596 19.62 24.23 26.58
N PRO A 597 18.93 24.12 25.42
CA PRO A 597 18.31 22.85 25.03
C PRO A 597 19.29 21.67 24.97
N ILE A 598 20.52 21.90 24.49
CA ILE A 598 21.55 20.85 24.40
C ILE A 598 21.97 20.37 25.78
N SER A 599 22.22 21.28 26.74
CA SER A 599 22.60 20.89 28.10
C SER A 599 21.47 20.14 28.82
N TYR A 600 20.21 20.51 28.56
CA TYR A 600 19.06 19.80 29.11
C TYR A 600 18.89 18.39 28.52
N LEU A 601 19.13 18.22 27.22
CA LEU A 601 18.98 16.92 26.56
C LEU A 601 20.16 15.98 26.76
N ASN A 602 21.36 16.48 27.08
CA ASN A 602 22.56 15.68 27.33
C ASN A 602 23.22 16.11 28.65
N PRO A 603 22.70 15.66 29.81
CA PRO A 603 23.22 16.06 31.12
C PRO A 603 24.58 15.44 31.50
N GLU A 604 25.22 14.63 30.63
CA GLU A 604 26.47 13.89 30.91
C GLU A 604 27.74 14.43 30.20
N GLU A 605 27.77 15.70 29.75
CA GLU A 605 29.04 16.39 29.40
C GLU A 605 29.52 17.36 30.49
#